data_AF-A0AAX4HU96-F1
#
_entry.id   AF-A0AAX4HU96-F1
#
_cell.length_a   1.000
_cell.length_b   1.000
_cell.length_c   1.000
_cell.angle_alpha   90.00
_cell.angle_beta   90.00
_cell.angle_gamma   90.00
#
_symmetry.space_group_name_H-M   'P 1'
#
loop_
_entity.id
_entity.type
_entity.pdbx_description
1 polymer ?
#
loop_
_entity_poly.entity_id
_entity_poly.type
_entity_poly.pdbx_seq_one_letter_code
_entity_poly.pdbx_strand_id
1 'polypeptide(L)'
;MRFLLLLLVLISLPLMANTQLSTQIHDIDMGAQGNEEPLIFLASGDVVRFKNFDKNVLLQLREAIKKKTWFRVTLNEKREILKLEEIAAPLPTSHEKMLHFSDAPYRPSYLKSMDQARSMFYEARTNHKESQCFNRAHVWAYDWRIKHQLYSSKVWLFFTRKYIRKFKFQWWFHVAPMAHVNINGEMKERVMDIKYARGPIKLKTWTDIFMRDYADCPVVEKYSDHANFPESGTCFVMKSSMYYYQPVDLEQRDLTGIEKSHWMEPEVKQAFLEAMDITL
;
A
#
# COMPACT_ATOMS: atom_id res chain seq x y z
N MET A 1 31.17 -2.11 -56.82
CA MET A 1 30.74 -1.45 -55.57
C MET A 1 29.58 -2.27 -55.00
N ARG A 2 29.74 -3.31 -54.18
CA ARG A 2 30.22 -3.34 -52.78
C ARG A 2 29.61 -2.25 -51.90
N PHE A 3 28.30 -2.30 -51.69
CA PHE A 3 27.65 -1.74 -50.51
C PHE A 3 27.16 -2.89 -49.63
N LEU A 4 28.05 -3.31 -48.74
CA LEU A 4 27.79 -4.18 -47.62
C LEU A 4 27.02 -3.33 -46.59
N LEU A 5 25.71 -3.20 -46.76
CA LEU A 5 24.85 -2.56 -45.76
C LEU A 5 24.83 -3.49 -44.55
N LEU A 6 25.60 -3.15 -43.53
CA LEU A 6 25.58 -3.78 -42.21
C LEU A 6 24.13 -3.79 -41.71
N LEU A 7 23.49 -4.94 -41.84
CA LEU A 7 22.27 -5.33 -41.16
C LEU A 7 22.63 -5.54 -39.68
N LEU A 8 22.91 -4.45 -38.98
CA LEU A 8 22.99 -4.40 -37.52
C LEU A 8 21.54 -4.52 -37.02
N VAL A 9 21.01 -5.74 -37.12
CA VAL A 9 19.88 -6.19 -36.31
C VAL A 9 20.37 -6.07 -34.88
N LEU A 10 20.08 -4.93 -34.27
CA LEU A 10 20.07 -4.74 -32.83
C LEU A 10 19.12 -5.81 -32.31
N ILE A 11 19.67 -6.98 -32.00
CA ILE A 11 19.06 -7.99 -31.16
C ILE A 11 18.89 -7.27 -29.81
N SER A 12 17.80 -6.53 -29.70
CA SER A 12 17.25 -6.04 -28.45
C SER A 12 16.78 -7.30 -27.74
N LEU A 13 17.74 -8.03 -27.16
CA LEU A 13 17.41 -9.05 -26.19
C LEU A 13 16.60 -8.31 -25.12
N PRO A 14 15.33 -8.66 -24.91
CA PRO A 14 14.63 -8.18 -23.74
C PRO A 14 15.43 -8.73 -22.57
N LEU A 15 16.25 -7.87 -21.95
CA LEU A 15 16.78 -8.11 -20.62
C LEU A 15 15.53 -8.33 -19.78
N MET A 16 15.21 -9.59 -19.49
CA MET A 16 14.09 -9.99 -18.65
C MET A 16 14.27 -9.26 -17.34
N ALA A 17 13.52 -8.17 -17.17
CA ALA A 17 13.69 -7.26 -16.06
C ALA A 17 13.09 -7.95 -14.84
N ASN A 18 13.95 -8.54 -14.01
CA ASN A 18 13.53 -9.07 -12.74
C ASN A 18 13.28 -7.91 -11.77
N THR A 19 12.13 -7.91 -11.11
CA THR A 19 11.83 -6.93 -10.06
C THR A 19 12.42 -7.43 -8.75
N GLN A 20 13.13 -6.57 -8.02
CA GLN A 20 13.60 -6.86 -6.68
C GLN A 20 12.90 -5.95 -5.67
N LEU A 21 12.47 -6.53 -4.56
CA LEU A 21 11.80 -5.83 -3.47
C LEU A 21 12.34 -6.35 -2.13
N SER A 22 12.57 -5.43 -1.19
CA SER A 22 12.89 -5.75 0.20
C SER A 22 11.60 -5.62 1.03
N THR A 23 11.09 -6.72 1.58
CA THR A 23 9.81 -6.72 2.30
C THR A 23 9.67 -7.90 3.25
N GLN A 24 8.62 -7.91 4.05
CA GLN A 24 8.23 -9.03 4.89
C GLN A 24 7.10 -9.81 4.20
N ILE A 25 6.94 -11.07 4.59
CA ILE A 25 5.74 -11.83 4.25
C ILE A 25 4.67 -11.49 5.29
N HIS A 26 3.53 -11.02 4.81
CA HIS A 26 2.36 -10.72 5.64
C HIS A 26 1.52 -11.97 5.87
N ASP A 27 1.17 -12.69 4.79
CA ASP A 27 0.25 -13.82 4.86
C ASP A 27 0.45 -14.81 3.68
N ILE A 28 -0.10 -16.02 3.83
CA ILE A 28 -0.08 -17.08 2.81
C ILE A 28 -1.49 -17.61 2.64
N ASP A 29 -1.99 -17.57 1.41
CA ASP A 29 -3.26 -18.16 1.02
C ASP A 29 -3.01 -19.45 0.21
N MET A 30 -3.34 -20.59 0.81
CA MET A 30 -3.21 -21.91 0.20
C MET A 30 -4.35 -22.24 -0.80
N GLY A 31 -5.35 -21.37 -0.91
CA GLY A 31 -6.54 -21.61 -1.69
C GLY A 31 -7.53 -22.55 -1.00
N ALA A 32 -8.74 -22.61 -1.54
CA ALA A 32 -9.84 -23.38 -0.95
C ALA A 32 -9.80 -24.86 -1.33
N GLN A 33 -9.29 -25.21 -2.52
CA GLN A 33 -9.49 -26.53 -3.13
C GLN A 33 -8.24 -27.41 -3.22
N GLY A 34 -7.10 -27.04 -2.61
CA GLY A 34 -5.86 -27.83 -2.60
C GLY A 34 -5.17 -28.02 -3.95
N ASN A 35 -5.85 -27.75 -5.05
CA ASN A 35 -5.32 -27.66 -6.41
C ASN A 35 -5.03 -26.20 -6.84
N GLU A 36 -5.38 -25.23 -6.01
CA GLU A 36 -5.15 -23.83 -6.28
C GLU A 36 -3.69 -23.46 -5.99
N GLU A 37 -3.14 -22.58 -6.81
CA GLU A 37 -1.79 -22.06 -6.59
C GLU A 37 -1.74 -21.26 -5.28
N PRO A 38 -0.73 -21.49 -4.41
CA PRO A 38 -0.50 -20.67 -3.24
C PRO A 38 -0.18 -19.22 -3.61
N LEU A 39 -0.80 -18.28 -2.90
CA LEU A 39 -0.51 -16.86 -3.01
C LEU A 39 0.22 -16.39 -1.76
N ILE A 40 1.24 -15.55 -1.95
CA ILE A 40 1.99 -14.92 -0.87
C ILE A 40 1.69 -13.44 -0.88
N PHE A 41 1.28 -12.92 0.27
CA PHE A 41 0.92 -11.54 0.51
C PHE A 41 2.12 -10.87 1.16
N LEU A 42 2.68 -9.84 0.52
CA LEU A 42 3.85 -9.14 1.01
C LEU A 42 3.46 -7.89 1.77
N ALA A 43 4.22 -7.48 2.78
CA ALA A 43 3.94 -6.26 3.54
C ALA A 43 3.97 -4.99 2.67
N SER A 44 4.61 -5.04 1.49
CA SER A 44 4.57 -3.98 0.48
C SER A 44 3.19 -3.76 -0.15
N GLY A 45 2.24 -4.69 0.04
CA GLY A 45 0.94 -4.70 -0.63
C GLY A 45 0.88 -5.61 -1.85
N ASP A 46 2.03 -6.09 -2.30
CA ASP A 46 2.17 -6.99 -3.43
C ASP A 46 1.62 -8.40 -3.14
N VAL A 47 0.93 -8.99 -4.12
CA VAL A 47 0.58 -10.42 -4.15
C VAL A 47 1.46 -11.11 -5.19
N VAL A 48 2.10 -12.19 -4.76
CA VAL A 48 3.05 -12.96 -5.59
C VAL A 48 2.74 -14.45 -5.55
N ARG A 49 3.21 -15.16 -6.57
CA ARG A 49 3.04 -16.60 -6.72
C ARG A 49 4.31 -17.34 -6.35
N PHE A 50 4.16 -18.57 -5.86
CA PHE A 50 5.32 -19.43 -5.61
C PHE A 50 5.07 -20.85 -6.14
N LYS A 51 5.72 -21.19 -7.26
CA LYS A 51 5.50 -22.46 -7.98
C LYS A 51 6.03 -23.68 -7.26
N ASN A 52 7.19 -23.55 -6.61
CA ASN A 52 7.87 -24.67 -5.95
C ASN A 52 7.51 -24.71 -4.46
N PHE A 53 6.22 -24.76 -4.18
CA PHE A 53 5.70 -24.70 -2.82
C PHE A 53 5.54 -26.10 -2.25
N ASP A 54 6.48 -26.51 -1.39
CA ASP A 54 6.38 -27.76 -0.64
C ASP A 54 6.04 -27.52 0.85
N LYS A 55 5.81 -28.60 1.60
CA LYS A 55 5.45 -28.54 3.02
C LYS A 55 6.56 -27.92 3.88
N ASN A 56 7.83 -28.13 3.54
CA ASN A 56 8.96 -27.60 4.29
C ASN A 56 9.07 -26.09 4.09
N VAL A 57 8.95 -25.64 2.83
CA VAL A 57 8.89 -24.22 2.47
C VAL A 57 7.73 -23.55 3.20
N LEU A 58 6.54 -24.14 3.21
CA LEU A 58 5.39 -23.59 3.95
C LEU A 58 5.69 -23.39 5.44
N LEU A 59 6.31 -24.37 6.09
CA LEU A 59 6.67 -24.28 7.50
C LEU A 59 7.70 -23.17 7.75
N GLN A 60 8.71 -23.05 6.88
CA GLN A 60 9.70 -21.97 6.96
C GLN A 60 9.05 -20.59 6.82
N LEU A 61 8.15 -20.42 5.85
CA LEU A 61 7.48 -19.14 5.63
C LEU A 61 6.53 -18.78 6.78
N ARG A 62 5.82 -19.75 7.36
CA ARG A 62 4.99 -19.53 8.55
C ARG A 62 5.80 -19.09 9.76
N GLU A 63 6.97 -19.71 9.98
CA GLU A 63 7.88 -19.28 11.04
C GLU A 63 8.47 -17.90 10.76
N ALA A 64 8.77 -17.59 9.50
CA ALA A 64 9.23 -16.26 9.08
C ALA A 64 8.18 -15.16 9.32
N ILE A 65 6.90 -15.44 9.05
CA ILE A 65 5.78 -14.52 9.35
C ILE A 65 5.74 -14.21 10.85
N LYS A 66 5.77 -15.25 11.71
CA LYS A 66 5.78 -15.07 13.18
C LYS A 66 6.97 -14.24 13.66
N LYS A 67 8.14 -14.47 13.08
CA LYS A 67 9.39 -13.76 13.41
C LYS A 67 9.50 -12.38 12.76
N LYS A 68 8.55 -12.02 11.89
CA LYS A 68 8.60 -10.78 11.08
C LYS A 68 9.92 -10.66 10.30
N THR A 69 10.37 -11.79 9.72
CA THR A 69 11.62 -11.86 8.95
C THR A 69 11.54 -11.01 7.69
N TRP A 70 12.64 -10.33 7.37
CA TRP A 70 12.78 -9.54 6.15
C TRP A 70 13.43 -10.36 5.03
N PHE A 71 12.95 -10.11 3.82
CA PHE A 71 13.40 -10.80 2.62
C PHE A 71 13.70 -9.82 1.50
N ARG A 72 14.74 -10.14 0.72
CA ARG A 72 14.88 -9.70 -0.66
C ARG A 72 14.18 -10.71 -1.56
N VAL A 73 13.07 -10.28 -2.16
CA VAL A 73 12.25 -11.08 -3.08
C VAL A 73 12.60 -10.68 -4.51
N THR A 74 13.02 -11.65 -5.32
CA THR A 74 13.23 -11.48 -6.76
C THR A 74 12.06 -12.09 -7.51
N LEU A 75 11.38 -11.29 -8.33
CA LEU A 75 10.21 -11.68 -9.11
C LEU A 75 10.50 -11.66 -10.60
N ASN A 76 9.84 -12.55 -11.35
CA ASN A 76 9.74 -12.43 -12.81
C ASN A 76 8.57 -11.52 -13.22
N GLU A 77 8.42 -11.29 -14.53
CA GLU A 77 7.34 -10.47 -15.11
C GLU A 77 5.91 -10.99 -14.79
N LYS A 78 5.78 -12.28 -14.47
CA LYS A 78 4.52 -12.91 -14.04
C LYS A 78 4.29 -12.84 -12.53
N ARG A 79 5.19 -12.16 -11.81
CA ARG A 79 5.19 -12.00 -10.34
C ARG A 79 5.30 -13.33 -9.60
N GLU A 80 6.05 -14.26 -10.18
CA GLU A 80 6.44 -15.50 -9.53
C GLU A 80 7.77 -15.29 -8.82
N ILE A 81 7.88 -15.78 -7.58
CA ILE A 81 9.12 -15.73 -6.80
C ILE A 81 10.16 -16.62 -7.48
N LEU A 82 11.25 -15.99 -7.94
CA LEU A 82 12.45 -16.66 -8.43
C LEU A 82 13.45 -16.93 -7.31
N LYS A 83 13.60 -15.97 -6.39
CA LYS A 83 14.50 -16.05 -5.25
C LYS A 83 13.88 -15.37 -4.04
N LEU A 84 14.01 -16.02 -2.88
CA LEU A 84 13.65 -15.46 -1.58
C LEU A 84 14.89 -15.54 -0.69
N GLU A 85 15.50 -14.39 -0.40
CA GLU A 85 16.75 -14.29 0.37
C GLU A 85 16.46 -13.55 1.67
N GLU A 86 16.64 -14.21 2.82
CA GLU A 86 16.55 -13.55 4.12
C GLU A 86 17.63 -12.46 4.21
N ILE A 87 17.22 -11.26 4.64
CA ILE A 87 18.11 -10.12 4.83
C ILE A 87 17.94 -9.57 6.24
N ALA A 88 18.94 -8.84 6.71
CA ALA A 88 18.77 -8.03 7.90
C ALA A 88 17.59 -7.07 7.70
N ALA A 89 16.80 -6.87 8.76
CA ALA A 89 15.82 -5.79 8.75
C ALA A 89 16.54 -4.49 8.35
N PRO A 90 15.95 -3.67 7.46
CA PRO A 90 16.47 -2.33 7.24
C PRO A 90 16.61 -1.67 8.61
N LEU A 91 17.76 -1.01 8.83
CA LEU A 91 18.20 -0.52 10.14
C LEU A 91 16.99 -0.04 10.94
N PRO A 92 16.80 -0.55 12.17
CA PRO A 92 15.65 -0.17 12.96
C PRO A 92 15.65 1.33 13.06
N THR A 93 14.64 1.91 12.43
CA THR A 93 14.02 3.11 12.90
C THR A 93 13.68 2.84 14.36
N SER A 94 14.52 3.31 15.27
CA SER A 94 14.56 2.88 16.67
C SER A 94 13.14 2.61 17.18
N HIS A 95 12.89 1.39 17.66
CA HIS A 95 11.74 1.09 18.51
C HIS A 95 11.91 1.79 19.87
N GLU A 96 12.36 3.05 19.88
CA GLU A 96 12.26 3.90 21.03
C GLU A 96 10.77 4.09 21.29
N LYS A 97 10.36 3.54 22.43
CA LYS A 97 9.05 3.69 23.03
C LYS A 97 8.74 5.17 23.21
N MET A 98 8.26 5.81 22.17
CA MET A 98 7.54 7.06 22.27
C MET A 98 6.29 6.95 21.43
N LEU A 99 5.47 5.94 21.70
CA LEU A 99 4.06 6.12 21.46
C LEU A 99 3.56 7.17 22.48
N HIS A 100 3.69 8.45 22.13
CA HIS A 100 2.99 9.50 22.85
C HIS A 100 1.52 9.41 22.51
N PHE A 101 0.73 8.93 23.46
CA PHE A 101 -0.71 8.85 23.32
C PHE A 101 -1.34 10.20 23.62
N SER A 102 -2.30 10.58 22.79
CA SER A 102 -3.25 11.63 23.12
C SER A 102 -4.55 10.94 23.48
N ASP A 103 -5.10 11.25 24.65
CA ASP A 103 -6.43 10.77 25.05
C ASP A 103 -7.54 11.41 24.19
N ALA A 104 -7.22 12.51 23.48
CA ALA A 104 -8.17 13.17 22.61
C ALA A 104 -8.31 12.42 21.27
N PRO A 105 -9.55 12.14 20.82
CA PRO A 105 -9.80 11.46 19.56
C PRO A 105 -9.29 12.30 18.40
N TYR A 106 -8.73 11.65 17.37
CA TYR A 106 -8.25 12.33 16.18
C TYR A 106 -9.39 13.06 15.46
N ARG A 107 -9.18 14.35 15.14
CA ARG A 107 -10.16 15.18 14.42
C ARG A 107 -9.55 15.72 13.13
N PRO A 108 -9.98 15.23 11.95
CA PRO A 108 -9.55 15.78 10.68
C PRO A 108 -9.94 17.26 10.55
N SER A 109 -9.09 18.06 9.92
CA SER A 109 -9.41 19.46 9.61
C SER A 109 -10.22 19.57 8.31
N TYR A 110 -10.82 20.74 8.10
CA TYR A 110 -11.72 20.99 6.98
C TYR A 110 -11.12 21.97 5.98
N LEU A 111 -11.20 21.64 4.70
CA LEU A 111 -10.89 22.53 3.59
C LEU A 111 -12.13 23.36 3.24
N LYS A 112 -11.93 24.65 2.98
CA LYS A 112 -13.00 25.63 2.75
C LYS A 112 -13.73 25.43 1.43
N SER A 113 -13.07 24.84 0.43
CA SER A 113 -13.63 24.64 -0.91
C SER A 113 -12.93 23.53 -1.70
N MET A 114 -13.58 23.08 -2.77
CA MET A 114 -12.95 22.16 -3.74
C MET A 114 -11.73 22.77 -4.44
N ASP A 115 -11.68 24.09 -4.62
CA ASP A 115 -10.53 24.74 -5.25
C ASP A 115 -9.31 24.73 -4.33
N GLN A 116 -9.50 24.90 -3.01
CA GLN A 116 -8.43 24.69 -2.05
C GLN A 116 -7.92 23.24 -2.08
N ALA A 117 -8.83 22.27 -2.13
CA ALA A 117 -8.45 20.86 -2.26
C ALA A 117 -7.68 20.59 -3.56
N ARG A 118 -8.10 21.17 -4.69
CA ARG A 118 -7.39 21.05 -5.98
C ARG A 118 -6.00 21.67 -5.93
N SER A 119 -5.85 22.87 -5.35
CA SER A 119 -4.55 23.53 -5.20
C SER A 119 -3.57 22.62 -4.47
N MET A 120 -3.98 22.13 -3.30
CA MET A 120 -3.16 21.21 -2.49
C MET A 120 -2.86 19.88 -3.20
N PHE A 121 -3.80 19.38 -3.99
CA PHE A 121 -3.60 18.17 -4.80
C PHE A 121 -2.48 18.36 -5.84
N TYR A 122 -2.47 19.49 -6.54
CA TYR A 122 -1.48 19.77 -7.59
C TYR A 122 -0.13 20.27 -7.05
N GLU A 123 -0.09 20.80 -5.84
CA GLU A 123 1.16 21.15 -5.14
C GLU A 123 1.92 19.93 -4.59
N ALA A 124 1.25 18.79 -4.48
CA ALA A 124 1.85 17.58 -3.95
C ALA A 124 2.95 17.05 -4.86
N ARG A 125 4.02 16.52 -4.26
CA ARG A 125 5.17 15.98 -4.99
C ARG A 125 4.74 14.81 -5.89
N THR A 126 5.24 14.82 -7.12
CA THR A 126 5.11 13.72 -8.07
C THR A 126 6.09 12.61 -7.71
N ASN A 127 5.64 11.36 -7.83
CA ASN A 127 6.38 10.19 -7.31
C ASN A 127 7.42 9.66 -8.28
N HIS A 128 8.35 8.86 -7.76
CA HIS A 128 9.09 7.90 -8.58
C HIS A 128 8.15 6.80 -9.11
N LYS A 129 8.43 6.27 -10.32
CA LYS A 129 7.53 5.35 -11.05
C LYS A 129 7.15 4.09 -10.25
N GLU A 130 8.06 3.59 -9.41
CA GLU A 130 7.95 2.28 -8.74
C GLU A 130 7.71 2.35 -7.23
N SER A 131 7.32 3.51 -6.70
CA SER A 131 7.03 3.65 -5.26
C SER A 131 5.84 2.81 -4.78
N GLN A 132 5.86 2.41 -3.50
CA GLN A 132 4.73 1.75 -2.84
C GLN A 132 3.65 2.77 -2.42
N CYS A 133 2.38 2.33 -2.38
CA CYS A 133 1.23 3.21 -2.12
C CYS A 133 1.26 3.85 -0.74
N PHE A 134 1.62 3.08 0.29
CA PHE A 134 1.68 3.57 1.66
C PHE A 134 2.77 4.62 1.87
N ASN A 135 3.93 4.49 1.22
CA ASN A 135 4.97 5.53 1.24
C ASN A 135 4.47 6.84 0.66
N ARG A 136 3.87 6.80 -0.53
CA ARG A 136 3.30 8.00 -1.16
C ARG A 136 2.23 8.65 -0.29
N ALA A 137 1.28 7.86 0.19
CA ALA A 137 0.20 8.37 1.03
C ALA A 137 0.73 9.00 2.32
N HIS A 138 1.78 8.43 2.91
CA HIS A 138 2.43 8.96 4.10
C HIS A 138 3.15 10.28 3.81
N VAL A 139 3.95 10.35 2.73
CA VAL A 139 4.64 11.57 2.30
C VAL A 139 3.65 12.69 2.00
N TRP A 140 2.61 12.44 1.21
CA TRP A 140 1.64 13.48 0.85
C TRP A 140 0.89 14.02 2.07
N ALA A 141 0.44 13.13 2.96
CA ALA A 141 -0.24 13.55 4.19
C ALA A 141 0.69 14.35 5.11
N TYR A 142 1.97 13.96 5.22
CA TYR A 142 2.98 14.70 5.97
C TYR A 142 3.25 16.08 5.37
N ASP A 143 3.49 16.15 4.06
CA ASP A 143 3.74 17.41 3.35
C ASP A 143 2.59 18.40 3.53
N TRP A 144 1.33 17.94 3.42
CA TRP A 144 0.18 18.81 3.64
C TRP A 144 0.02 19.24 5.10
N ARG A 145 0.37 18.37 6.04
CA ARG A 145 0.38 18.72 7.47
C ARG A 145 1.37 19.85 7.74
N ILE A 146 2.60 19.76 7.22
CA ILE A 146 3.62 20.78 7.46
C ILE A 146 3.30 22.09 6.71
N LYS A 147 2.94 22.00 5.42
CA LYS A 147 2.74 23.19 4.56
C LYS A 147 1.43 23.92 4.80
N HIS A 148 0.35 23.20 5.09
CA HIS A 148 -1.01 23.77 5.15
C HIS A 148 -1.71 23.56 6.49
N GLN A 149 -1.03 22.95 7.46
CA GLN A 149 -1.63 22.57 8.75
C GLN A 149 -2.85 21.65 8.57
N LEU A 150 -2.94 20.90 7.45
CA LEU A 150 -4.05 19.99 7.17
C LEU A 150 -3.88 18.70 7.99
N TYR A 151 -4.85 18.45 8.86
CA TYR A 151 -5.04 17.17 9.54
C TYR A 151 -5.91 16.30 8.62
N SER A 152 -5.25 15.54 7.74
CA SER A 152 -5.92 14.65 6.78
C SER A 152 -6.25 13.28 7.37
N SER A 153 -7.17 12.55 6.75
CA SER A 153 -7.37 11.13 7.03
C SER A 153 -6.60 10.28 6.02
N LYS A 154 -6.54 8.97 6.26
CA LYS A 154 -6.19 7.97 5.24
C LYS A 154 -7.40 7.09 4.96
N VAL A 155 -7.53 6.68 3.72
CA VAL A 155 -8.48 5.68 3.27
C VAL A 155 -7.73 4.49 2.72
N TRP A 156 -8.10 3.31 3.21
CA TRP A 156 -7.53 2.02 2.86
C TRP A 156 -8.58 1.24 2.08
N LEU A 157 -8.16 0.61 0.98
CA LEU A 157 -8.95 -0.33 0.21
C LEU A 157 -8.27 -1.69 0.31
N PHE A 158 -8.91 -2.63 0.98
CA PHE A 158 -8.43 -4.00 1.12
C PHE A 158 -9.16 -4.90 0.13
N PHE A 159 -8.41 -5.70 -0.64
CA PHE A 159 -8.96 -6.66 -1.58
C PHE A 159 -9.10 -8.02 -0.89
N THR A 160 -10.22 -8.70 -1.14
CA THR A 160 -10.46 -10.06 -0.64
C THR A 160 -9.61 -11.08 -1.39
N ARG A 161 -9.32 -12.23 -0.77
CA ARG A 161 -8.69 -13.37 -1.44
C ARG A 161 -9.53 -13.82 -2.64
N LYS A 162 -10.85 -13.86 -2.48
CA LYS A 162 -11.82 -14.09 -3.56
C LYS A 162 -11.59 -13.18 -4.77
N TYR A 163 -11.49 -11.86 -4.56
CA TYR A 163 -11.27 -10.88 -5.63
C TYR A 163 -9.90 -11.06 -6.29
N ILE A 164 -8.85 -11.21 -5.46
CA ILE A 164 -7.47 -11.41 -5.91
C ILE A 164 -7.37 -12.65 -6.80
N ARG A 165 -7.95 -13.78 -6.39
CA ARG A 165 -7.99 -15.03 -7.18
C ARG A 165 -8.79 -14.85 -8.47
N LYS A 166 -10.02 -14.33 -8.38
CA LYS A 166 -10.92 -14.12 -9.53
C LYS A 166 -10.27 -13.29 -10.64
N PHE A 167 -9.57 -12.21 -10.27
CA PHE A 167 -9.02 -11.26 -11.24
C PHE A 167 -7.50 -11.33 -11.41
N LYS A 168 -6.83 -12.26 -10.71
CA LYS A 168 -5.36 -12.31 -10.63
C LYS A 168 -4.79 -10.95 -10.24
N PHE A 169 -5.44 -10.28 -9.30
CA PHE A 169 -5.07 -8.93 -8.89
C PHE A 169 -3.75 -8.95 -8.13
N GLN A 170 -2.90 -7.95 -8.36
CA GLN A 170 -1.50 -8.00 -7.92
C GLN A 170 -1.25 -7.30 -6.58
N TRP A 171 -2.30 -6.71 -6.01
CA TRP A 171 -2.24 -6.01 -4.73
C TRP A 171 -3.31 -6.55 -3.79
N TRP A 172 -3.01 -6.61 -2.50
CA TRP A 172 -3.99 -6.98 -1.49
C TRP A 172 -4.50 -5.79 -0.69
N PHE A 173 -3.84 -4.63 -0.80
CA PHE A 173 -4.41 -3.36 -0.37
C PHE A 173 -3.91 -2.19 -1.23
N HIS A 174 -4.61 -1.06 -1.10
CA HIS A 174 -4.16 0.24 -1.57
C HIS A 174 -4.56 1.31 -0.56
N VAL A 175 -3.79 2.39 -0.47
CA VAL A 175 -4.05 3.49 0.48
C VAL A 175 -3.81 4.84 -0.17
N ALA A 176 -4.63 5.81 0.19
CA ALA A 176 -4.49 7.19 -0.22
C ALA A 176 -4.88 8.15 0.92
N PRO A 177 -4.36 9.38 0.93
CA PRO A 177 -4.88 10.43 1.79
C PRO A 177 -6.32 10.80 1.44
N MET A 178 -7.06 11.28 2.43
CA MET A 178 -8.44 11.75 2.30
C MET A 178 -8.61 13.07 3.03
N ALA A 179 -9.27 14.03 2.40
CA ALA A 179 -9.58 15.33 2.98
C ALA A 179 -11.09 15.53 3.15
N HIS A 180 -11.48 16.34 4.14
CA HIS A 180 -12.85 16.78 4.32
C HIS A 180 -12.99 18.18 3.70
N VAL A 181 -13.89 18.34 2.74
CA VAL A 181 -14.02 19.53 1.92
C VAL A 181 -15.44 20.08 2.03
N ASN A 182 -15.57 21.38 2.32
CA ASN A 182 -16.86 22.06 2.26
C ASN A 182 -17.26 22.29 0.79
N ILE A 183 -18.42 21.78 0.40
CA ILE A 183 -19.01 21.95 -0.93
C ILE A 183 -20.43 22.45 -0.72
N ASN A 184 -20.67 23.73 -1.00
CA ASN A 184 -21.98 24.37 -0.86
C ASN A 184 -22.58 24.24 0.56
N GLY A 185 -21.75 24.37 1.60
CA GLY A 185 -22.17 24.25 2.99
C GLY A 185 -22.15 22.81 3.54
N GLU A 186 -21.95 21.81 2.69
CA GLU A 186 -21.90 20.41 3.11
C GLU A 186 -20.45 19.90 3.19
N MET A 187 -20.10 19.25 4.29
CA MET A 187 -18.81 18.58 4.44
C MET A 187 -18.82 17.26 3.68
N LYS A 188 -17.90 17.11 2.72
CA LYS A 188 -17.76 15.89 1.89
C LYS A 188 -16.33 15.37 1.92
N GLU A 189 -16.18 14.06 2.00
CA GLU A 189 -14.89 13.39 1.91
C GLU A 189 -14.40 13.32 0.46
N ARG A 190 -13.11 13.62 0.24
CA ARG A 190 -12.45 13.51 -1.06
C ARG A 190 -11.14 12.76 -0.93
N VAL A 191 -10.98 11.73 -1.75
CA VAL A 191 -9.73 10.96 -1.83
C VAL A 191 -8.75 11.73 -2.71
N MET A 192 -7.51 11.81 -2.24
CA MET A 192 -6.47 12.67 -2.80
C MET A 192 -5.30 11.81 -3.31
N ASP A 193 -5.60 10.85 -4.19
CA ASP A 193 -4.61 9.93 -4.76
C ASP A 193 -3.97 10.49 -6.03
N ILE A 194 -2.84 11.18 -5.89
CA ILE A 194 -2.16 11.85 -7.01
C ILE A 194 -1.64 10.87 -8.07
N LYS A 195 -1.41 9.59 -7.73
CA LYS A 195 -0.92 8.61 -8.70
C LYS A 195 -2.03 8.15 -9.65
N TYR A 196 -3.26 8.01 -9.15
CA TYR A 196 -4.36 7.37 -9.88
C TYR A 196 -5.52 8.31 -10.23
N ALA A 197 -5.57 9.51 -9.65
CA ALA A 197 -6.58 10.51 -9.94
C ALA A 197 -5.97 11.77 -10.57
N ARG A 198 -6.81 12.56 -11.26
CA ARG A 198 -6.43 13.88 -11.82
C ARG A 198 -6.82 15.05 -10.91
N GLY A 199 -7.30 14.76 -9.69
CA GLY A 199 -7.76 15.73 -8.71
C GLY A 199 -8.49 15.05 -7.55
N PRO A 200 -9.02 15.82 -6.58
CA PRO A 200 -9.81 15.26 -5.48
C PRO A 200 -11.09 14.61 -6.00
N ILE A 201 -11.31 13.32 -5.68
CA ILE A 201 -12.46 12.54 -6.18
C ILE A 201 -13.29 11.92 -5.05
N LYS A 202 -14.52 11.49 -5.37
CA LYS A 202 -15.39 10.77 -4.43
C LYS A 202 -14.80 9.39 -4.12
N LEU A 203 -15.09 8.87 -2.94
CA LEU A 203 -14.63 7.54 -2.50
C LEU A 203 -14.98 6.44 -3.51
N LYS A 204 -16.24 6.34 -3.94
CA LYS A 204 -16.67 5.33 -4.93
C LYS A 204 -15.91 5.44 -6.25
N THR A 205 -15.73 6.67 -6.74
CA THR A 205 -14.94 6.92 -7.97
C THR A 205 -13.49 6.46 -7.81
N TRP A 206 -12.90 6.60 -6.62
CA TRP A 206 -11.55 6.11 -6.35
C TRP A 206 -11.49 4.59 -6.24
N THR A 207 -12.43 3.93 -5.55
CA THR A 207 -12.46 2.46 -5.48
C THR A 207 -12.66 1.84 -6.87
N ASP A 208 -13.46 2.47 -7.72
CA ASP A 208 -13.76 1.98 -9.08
C ASP A 208 -12.56 2.01 -10.03
N ILE A 209 -11.49 2.73 -9.69
CA ILE A 209 -10.22 2.65 -10.42
C ILE A 209 -9.60 1.24 -10.29
N PHE A 210 -9.82 0.59 -9.14
CA PHE A 210 -9.19 -0.69 -8.81
C PHE A 210 -10.14 -1.88 -8.93
N MET A 211 -11.45 -1.66 -8.82
CA MET A 211 -12.49 -2.69 -8.84
C MET A 211 -12.96 -3.02 -10.26
N ARG A 212 -12.54 -4.18 -10.79
CA ARG A 212 -12.90 -4.65 -12.14
C ARG A 212 -14.37 -5.03 -12.30
N ASP A 213 -15.06 -5.37 -11.21
CA ASP A 213 -16.49 -5.65 -11.19
C ASP A 213 -17.33 -4.52 -10.58
N TYR A 214 -16.74 -3.36 -10.32
CA TYR A 214 -17.42 -2.17 -9.78
C TYR A 214 -18.20 -2.42 -8.47
N ALA A 215 -17.86 -3.50 -7.76
CA ALA A 215 -18.52 -3.89 -6.53
C ALA A 215 -18.43 -2.80 -5.46
N ASP A 216 -19.49 -2.66 -4.66
CA ASP A 216 -19.49 -1.77 -3.52
C ASP A 216 -18.62 -2.35 -2.39
N CYS A 217 -17.63 -1.59 -1.96
CA CYS A 217 -16.76 -1.94 -0.85
C CYS A 217 -17.38 -1.43 0.47
N PRO A 218 -17.88 -2.29 1.37
CA PRO A 218 -18.37 -1.85 2.67
C PRO A 218 -17.29 -1.11 3.46
N VAL A 219 -17.70 -0.05 4.16
CA VAL A 219 -16.82 0.70 5.07
C VAL A 219 -16.81 -0.02 6.41
N VAL A 220 -15.62 -0.41 6.88
CA VAL A 220 -15.40 -1.10 8.15
C VAL A 220 -14.58 -0.24 9.10
N GLU A 221 -14.75 -0.48 10.40
CA GLU A 221 -14.04 0.26 11.44
C GLU A 221 -12.75 -0.47 11.87
N LYS A 222 -12.75 -1.80 11.80
CA LYS A 222 -11.67 -2.66 12.28
C LYS A 222 -10.98 -3.36 11.11
N TYR A 223 -9.66 -3.48 11.19
CA TYR A 223 -8.87 -4.29 10.26
C TYR A 223 -9.30 -5.76 10.28
N SER A 224 -9.64 -6.27 11.47
CA SER A 224 -10.14 -7.64 11.67
C SER A 224 -11.43 -7.96 10.89
N ASP A 225 -12.24 -6.96 10.51
CA ASP A 225 -13.42 -7.17 9.67
C ASP A 225 -13.06 -7.57 8.22
N HIS A 226 -11.88 -7.18 7.74
CA HIS A 226 -11.33 -7.69 6.47
C HIS A 226 -10.59 -9.01 6.69
N ALA A 227 -9.70 -9.06 7.69
CA ALA A 227 -8.80 -10.19 7.89
C ALA A 227 -9.53 -11.50 8.25
N ASN A 228 -10.63 -11.42 9.01
CA ASN A 228 -11.42 -12.59 9.42
C ASN A 228 -12.43 -13.05 8.37
N PHE A 229 -12.72 -12.23 7.36
CA PHE A 229 -13.70 -12.52 6.31
C PHE A 229 -13.09 -12.41 4.90
N PRO A 230 -11.95 -13.07 4.62
CA PRO A 230 -11.19 -12.87 3.39
C PRO A 230 -11.90 -13.39 2.13
N GLU A 231 -13.00 -14.13 2.28
CA GLU A 231 -13.85 -14.65 1.20
C GLU A 231 -15.21 -13.92 1.09
N SER A 232 -15.52 -13.03 2.02
CA SER A 232 -16.78 -12.28 2.04
C SER A 232 -16.67 -11.01 1.19
N GLY A 233 -17.59 -10.82 0.25
CA GLY A 233 -17.57 -9.68 -0.66
C GLY A 233 -16.38 -9.72 -1.63
N THR A 234 -15.96 -8.54 -2.11
CA THR A 234 -14.82 -8.38 -3.03
C THR A 234 -13.73 -7.47 -2.45
N CYS A 235 -14.12 -6.51 -1.61
CA CYS A 235 -13.25 -5.51 -1.03
C CYS A 235 -13.84 -4.94 0.26
N PHE A 236 -13.01 -4.23 1.03
CA PHE A 236 -13.42 -3.46 2.20
C PHE A 236 -12.72 -2.10 2.17
N VAL A 237 -13.41 -1.06 2.66
CA VAL A 237 -12.82 0.27 2.86
C VAL A 237 -12.67 0.54 4.34
N MET A 238 -11.53 1.08 4.75
CA MET A 238 -11.29 1.48 6.14
C MET A 238 -10.72 2.90 6.18
N LYS A 239 -11.07 3.65 7.22
CA LYS A 239 -10.57 5.02 7.42
C LYS A 239 -9.71 5.07 8.67
N SER A 240 -8.64 5.87 8.64
CA SER A 240 -7.75 6.08 9.78
C SER A 240 -7.27 7.53 9.86
N SER A 241 -6.58 7.87 10.95
CA SER A 241 -5.81 9.12 11.02
C SER A 241 -4.66 9.11 10.00
N MET A 242 -4.10 10.28 9.69
CA MET A 242 -2.92 10.41 8.82
C MET A 242 -1.67 9.70 9.34
N TYR A 243 -1.61 9.34 10.62
CA TYR A 243 -0.40 8.81 11.26
C TYR A 243 -0.13 7.32 10.97
N TYR A 244 -1.12 6.58 10.50
CA TYR A 244 -0.98 5.16 10.17
C TYR A 244 -0.15 4.98 8.91
N TYR A 245 0.97 4.26 8.99
CA TYR A 245 1.90 4.08 7.89
C TYR A 245 1.60 2.83 7.07
N GLN A 246 1.46 1.67 7.71
CA GLN A 246 1.25 0.38 7.04
C GLN A 246 0.06 -0.38 7.64
N PRO A 247 -0.48 -1.42 6.97
CA PRO A 247 -1.57 -2.22 7.53
C PRO A 247 -1.29 -2.83 8.91
N VAL A 248 -0.01 -3.16 9.21
CA VAL A 248 0.40 -3.66 10.53
C VAL A 248 0.09 -2.66 11.66
N ASP A 249 0.05 -1.35 11.37
CA ASP A 249 -0.36 -0.36 12.36
C ASP A 249 -1.86 -0.46 12.69
N LEU A 250 -2.69 -0.76 11.68
CA LEU A 250 -4.13 -0.93 11.84
C LEU A 250 -4.44 -2.21 12.61
N GLU A 251 -3.72 -3.29 12.29
CA GLU A 251 -3.77 -4.54 13.04
C GLU A 251 -3.38 -4.33 14.51
N GLN A 252 -2.29 -3.61 14.76
CA GLN A 252 -1.84 -3.29 16.11
C GLN A 252 -2.88 -2.46 16.87
N ARG A 253 -3.52 -1.48 16.22
CA ARG A 253 -4.62 -0.70 16.81
C ARG A 253 -5.79 -1.60 17.16
N ASP A 254 -6.19 -2.51 16.29
CA ASP A 254 -7.27 -3.45 16.56
C ASP A 254 -6.97 -4.37 17.76
N LEU A 255 -5.73 -4.85 17.87
CA LEU A 255 -5.28 -5.74 18.95
C LEU A 255 -5.18 -5.03 20.30
N THR A 256 -4.75 -3.77 20.31
CA THR A 256 -4.43 -3.05 21.56
C THR A 256 -5.41 -1.97 21.94
N GLY A 257 -6.29 -1.55 21.01
CA GLY A 257 -7.15 -0.38 21.16
C GLY A 257 -6.40 0.96 21.07
N ILE A 258 -5.09 0.92 20.78
CA ILE A 258 -4.22 2.10 20.86
C ILE A 258 -4.16 2.86 19.53
N GLU A 259 -4.50 4.15 19.56
CA GLU A 259 -4.44 5.02 18.38
C GLU A 259 -3.07 5.69 18.16
N LYS A 260 -2.57 5.68 16.91
CA LYS A 260 -1.43 6.52 16.50
C LYS A 260 -1.89 7.98 16.36
N SER A 261 -1.20 8.87 17.07
CA SER A 261 -1.55 10.30 17.22
C SER A 261 -0.45 11.28 16.74
N HIS A 262 0.70 10.78 16.31
CA HIS A 262 1.84 11.58 15.87
C HIS A 262 2.64 10.86 14.79
N TRP A 263 3.49 11.61 14.09
CA TRP A 263 4.39 11.06 13.08
C TRP A 263 5.58 10.39 13.74
N MET A 264 5.92 9.20 13.28
CA MET A 264 7.22 8.60 13.59
C MET A 264 8.22 9.13 12.57
N GLU A 265 9.11 10.04 12.98
CA GLU A 265 10.14 10.61 12.11
C GLU A 265 10.86 9.59 11.24
N PRO A 266 11.21 8.40 11.76
CA PRO A 266 11.86 7.43 10.93
C PRO A 266 10.96 6.80 9.83
N GLU A 267 9.64 6.65 10.08
CA GLU A 267 8.67 6.23 9.05
C GLU A 267 8.55 7.29 7.96
N VAL A 268 8.53 8.57 8.35
CA VAL A 268 8.50 9.70 7.41
C VAL A 268 9.75 9.69 6.54
N LYS A 269 10.95 9.61 7.14
CA LYS A 269 12.22 9.55 6.41
C LYS A 269 12.27 8.39 5.42
N GLN A 270 11.87 7.20 5.85
CA GLN A 270 11.81 6.03 4.98
C GLN A 270 10.83 6.24 3.82
N ALA A 271 9.64 6.77 4.10
CA ALA A 271 8.63 7.02 3.09
C ALA A 271 9.12 8.03 2.04
N PHE A 272 9.85 9.08 2.43
CA PHE A 272 10.45 10.04 1.51
C PHE A 272 11.52 9.41 0.63
N LEU A 273 12.42 8.62 1.23
CA LEU A 273 13.46 7.91 0.50
C LEU A 273 12.85 6.96 -0.55
N GLU A 274 11.89 6.13 -0.16
CA GLU A 274 11.31 5.11 -1.04
C GLU A 274 10.27 5.66 -2.04
N ALA A 275 9.55 6.74 -1.71
CA ALA A 275 8.54 7.29 -2.61
C ALA A 275 9.08 8.35 -3.58
N MET A 276 10.03 9.16 -3.11
CA MET A 276 10.44 10.40 -3.77
C MET A 276 11.93 10.41 -4.15
N ASP A 277 12.73 9.43 -3.73
CA ASP A 277 14.19 9.41 -3.90
C ASP A 277 14.86 10.64 -3.26
N ILE A 278 14.36 11.04 -2.08
CA ILE A 278 14.83 12.21 -1.33
C ILE A 278 15.25 11.76 0.08
N THR A 279 16.47 12.10 0.46
CA THR A 279 16.93 12.07 1.85
C THR A 279 16.53 13.36 2.56
N LEU A 280 15.81 13.24 3.69
CA LEU A 280 15.43 14.34 4.58
C LEU A 280 16.50 14.64 5.64
#